data_AF-E9G220-F1
#
_entry.id   AF-E9G220-F1
#
_cell.length_a   1.000
_cell.length_b   1.000
_cell.length_c   1.000
_cell.angle_alpha   90.00
_cell.angle_beta   90.00
_cell.angle_gamma   90.00
#
_symmetry.space_group_name_H-M   'P 1'
#
loop_
_entity.id
_entity.type
_entity.pdbx_description
1 polymer ?
#
loop_
_entity_poly.entity_id
_entity_poly.type
_entity_poly.pdbx_seq_one_letter_code
_entity_poly.pdbx_strand_id
1 'polypeptide(L)'
;MAENFLTRSHAERYPHFAQFLKELFEDRLCSNNFGTKSMNEERNQVFQEYQKTINSYEAIKLVYDCIWDIIADSNVEDDESLKTLETAFVSSELAESMKIVKGDKPNTEDALRVFGVNFKQEKVDDDVTLWTQAQLKNQLIEKGIVLLNEMGHDVQGNNQELLKAKLNQLPSLISSKLKAAENLKKTMEENDQALKEQYTKYTTTLLESLQIMENLLQKHMIEIQNEQNVSQSESLEVQCDALYLKIKSLHLEILCETYTKETVPALKKISKELEAKSEQTENEIRASRLRLNRYESVGHDFNCIVNEYGKLRETIKQKKWTLEKLQSYSVN
;
A
#
# COMPACT_ATOMS: atom_id res chain seq x y z
N MET A 1 11.46 31.76 0.05
CA MET A 1 11.89 30.36 0.25
C MET A 1 12.25 29.62 -1.05
N ALA A 2 11.73 30.01 -2.23
CA ALA A 2 12.03 29.32 -3.49
C ALA A 2 13.53 29.30 -3.88
N GLU A 3 14.32 30.28 -3.47
CA GLU A 3 15.76 30.36 -3.81
C GLU A 3 16.63 29.31 -3.11
N ASN A 4 16.16 28.69 -2.02
CA ASN A 4 16.99 27.79 -1.21
C ASN A 4 17.06 26.34 -1.74
N PHE A 5 16.24 25.98 -2.73
CA PHE A 5 16.16 24.60 -3.27
C PHE A 5 16.70 24.45 -4.69
N LEU A 6 17.11 25.54 -5.35
CA LEU A 6 17.72 25.52 -6.68
C LEU A 6 19.15 26.05 -6.61
N THR A 7 20.13 25.14 -6.59
CA THR A 7 21.53 25.52 -6.78
C THR A 7 21.66 26.23 -8.13
N ARG A 8 22.38 27.36 -8.19
CA ARG A 8 22.51 28.23 -9.38
C ARG A 8 22.84 27.46 -10.67
N SER A 9 23.67 26.43 -10.56
CA SER A 9 24.06 25.50 -11.64
C SER A 9 22.91 24.67 -12.26
N HIS A 10 21.85 24.36 -11.50
CA HIS A 10 20.69 23.60 -12.00
C HIS A 10 19.72 24.49 -12.78
N ALA A 11 19.60 25.77 -12.40
CA ALA A 11 18.76 26.74 -13.10
C ALA A 11 19.30 27.09 -14.50
N GLU A 12 20.62 27.11 -14.67
CA GLU A 12 21.28 27.35 -15.97
C GLU A 12 21.15 26.15 -16.94
N ARG A 13 21.04 24.92 -16.42
CA ARG A 13 20.98 23.71 -17.24
C ARG A 13 19.58 23.36 -17.77
N TYR A 14 18.52 23.81 -17.09
CA TYR A 14 17.13 23.59 -17.50
C TYR A 14 16.27 24.86 -17.32
N PRO A 15 16.47 25.90 -18.15
CA PRO A 15 15.81 27.20 -17.97
C PRO A 15 14.28 27.13 -18.04
N HIS A 16 13.73 26.29 -18.92
CA HIS A 16 12.28 26.09 -19.04
C HIS A 16 11.65 25.44 -17.79
N PHE A 17 12.38 24.56 -17.09
CA PHE A 17 11.90 23.96 -15.85
C PHE A 17 11.95 24.95 -14.69
N ALA A 18 13.03 25.76 -14.61
CA ALA A 18 13.12 26.84 -13.63
C ALA A 18 12.03 27.91 -13.83
N GLN A 19 11.72 28.25 -15.09
CA GLN A 19 10.64 29.18 -15.44
C GLN A 19 9.25 28.58 -15.10
N PHE A 20 9.00 27.32 -15.46
CA PHE A 20 7.74 26.63 -15.13
C PHE A 20 7.51 26.52 -13.62
N LEU A 21 8.55 26.21 -12.84
CA LEU A 21 8.48 26.24 -11.38
C LEU A 21 8.16 27.64 -10.87
N LYS A 22 8.79 28.68 -11.43
CA LYS A 22 8.54 30.07 -11.02
C LYS A 22 7.10 30.50 -11.29
N GLU A 23 6.57 30.19 -12.48
CA GLU A 23 5.17 30.43 -12.85
C GLU A 23 4.20 29.64 -11.94
N LEU A 24 4.51 28.38 -11.60
CA LEU A 24 3.73 27.60 -10.62
C LEU A 24 3.72 28.21 -9.21
N PHE A 25 4.88 28.69 -8.73
CA PHE A 25 5.01 29.26 -7.39
C PHE A 25 4.47 30.69 -7.27
N GLU A 26 4.49 31.50 -8.34
CA GLU A 26 3.97 32.87 -8.32
C GLU A 26 2.43 32.91 -8.48
N ASP A 27 1.85 32.08 -9.36
CA ASP A 27 0.41 32.09 -9.63
C ASP A 27 -0.44 31.13 -8.76
N ARG A 28 0.10 29.99 -8.28
CA ARG A 28 -0.75 28.92 -7.70
C ARG A 28 -0.56 28.57 -6.24
N LEU A 29 0.53 28.98 -5.57
CA LEU A 29 0.83 28.52 -4.20
C LEU A 29 1.18 29.66 -3.24
N CYS A 30 0.30 29.93 -2.26
CA CYS A 30 0.62 30.77 -1.11
C CYS A 30 1.41 29.99 -0.05
N SER A 31 2.33 30.68 0.63
CA SER A 31 3.44 30.09 1.40
C SER A 31 3.11 29.06 2.49
N ASN A 32 1.85 28.92 2.91
CA ASN A 32 1.47 28.14 4.11
C ASN A 32 0.37 27.07 3.89
N ASN A 33 -0.18 26.87 2.69
CA ASN A 33 -1.08 25.74 2.38
C ASN A 33 -1.20 25.54 0.86
N PHE A 34 -1.29 24.29 0.39
CA PHE A 34 -1.29 23.89 -1.02
C PHE A 34 -2.63 24.17 -1.75
N GLY A 35 -3.04 25.44 -1.81
CA GLY A 35 -4.22 25.88 -2.55
C GLY A 35 -4.01 27.22 -3.24
N THR A 36 -4.77 27.47 -4.31
CA THR A 36 -4.79 28.76 -5.00
C THR A 36 -5.39 29.85 -4.09
N LYS A 37 -5.04 31.12 -4.34
CA LYS A 37 -5.52 32.26 -3.52
C LYS A 37 -7.05 32.31 -3.42
N SER A 38 -7.75 32.17 -4.54
CA SER A 38 -9.24 32.11 -4.61
C SER A 38 -9.80 31.01 -3.70
N MET A 39 -9.31 29.77 -3.82
CA MET A 39 -9.84 28.64 -3.05
C MET A 39 -9.58 28.77 -1.54
N ASN A 40 -8.49 29.43 -1.13
CA ASN A 40 -8.23 29.66 0.30
C ASN A 40 -9.09 30.82 0.85
N GLU A 41 -9.44 31.81 0.03
CA GLU A 41 -10.40 32.86 0.39
C GLU A 41 -11.82 32.30 0.51
N GLU A 42 -12.27 31.49 -0.45
CA GLU A 42 -13.53 30.74 -0.41
C GLU A 42 -13.59 29.83 0.84
N ARG A 43 -12.52 29.07 1.13
CA ARG A 43 -12.44 28.23 2.33
C ARG A 43 -12.56 29.04 3.62
N ASN A 44 -11.96 30.23 3.68
CA ASN A 44 -12.06 31.10 4.85
C ASN A 44 -13.47 31.69 5.03
N GLN A 45 -14.18 31.98 3.92
CA GLN A 45 -15.58 32.41 3.97
C GLN A 45 -16.49 31.28 4.50
N VAL A 46 -16.36 30.06 3.95
CA VAL A 46 -17.09 28.87 4.43
C VAL A 46 -16.83 28.60 5.92
N PHE A 47 -15.58 28.73 6.37
CA PHE A 47 -15.24 28.58 7.79
C PHE A 47 -15.90 29.64 8.68
N GLN A 48 -15.98 30.90 8.22
CA GLN A 48 -16.68 31.97 8.95
C GLN A 48 -18.20 31.75 9.00
N GLU A 49 -18.80 31.18 7.95
CA GLU A 49 -20.22 30.81 7.95
C GLU A 49 -20.49 29.64 8.89
N TYR A 50 -19.63 28.62 8.88
CA TYR A 50 -19.68 27.49 9.82
C TYR A 50 -19.54 27.93 11.29
N GLN A 51 -18.66 28.89 11.59
CA GLN A 51 -18.56 29.43 12.95
C GLN A 51 -19.83 30.20 13.37
N LYS A 52 -20.48 30.92 12.44
CA LYS A 52 -21.76 31.60 12.73
C LYS A 52 -22.88 30.59 13.02
N THR A 53 -22.93 29.47 12.29
CA THR A 53 -23.96 28.44 12.53
C THR A 53 -23.74 27.71 13.85
N ILE A 54 -22.49 27.38 14.23
CA ILE A 54 -22.17 26.85 15.58
C ILE A 54 -22.67 27.81 16.66
N ASN A 55 -22.28 29.08 16.60
CA ASN A 55 -22.66 30.06 17.62
C ASN A 55 -24.19 30.23 17.72
N SER A 56 -24.92 30.10 16.61
CA SER A 56 -26.40 30.12 16.61
C SER A 56 -27.03 28.86 17.24
N TYR A 57 -26.40 27.70 17.05
CA TYR A 57 -26.84 26.44 17.67
C TYR A 57 -26.57 26.44 19.18
N GLU A 58 -25.40 26.92 19.61
CA GLU A 58 -25.06 27.05 21.04
C GLU A 58 -26.01 28.01 21.77
N ALA A 59 -26.46 29.09 21.12
CA ALA A 59 -27.49 29.98 21.66
C ALA A 59 -28.85 29.28 21.82
N ILE A 60 -29.29 28.50 20.84
CA ILE A 60 -30.54 27.71 20.93
C ILE A 60 -30.43 26.64 22.03
N LYS A 61 -29.25 26.01 22.18
CA LYS A 61 -29.00 25.05 23.24
C LYS A 61 -29.08 25.71 24.62
N LEU A 62 -28.47 26.88 24.82
CA LEU A 62 -28.58 27.64 26.07
C LEU A 62 -30.04 27.98 26.41
N VAL A 63 -30.88 28.32 25.43
CA VAL A 63 -32.32 28.53 25.65
C VAL A 63 -33.00 27.23 26.11
N TYR A 64 -32.66 26.08 25.52
CA TYR A 64 -33.19 24.77 25.93
C TYR A 64 -32.73 24.39 27.35
N ASP A 65 -31.44 24.55 27.65
CA ASP A 65 -30.85 24.26 28.96
C ASP A 65 -31.47 25.17 30.04
N CYS A 66 -31.67 26.48 29.77
CA CYS A 66 -32.40 27.38 30.67
C CYS A 66 -33.87 26.99 30.90
N ILE A 67 -34.56 26.46 29.87
CA ILE A 67 -35.93 25.92 30.04
C ILE A 67 -35.91 24.67 30.91
N TRP A 68 -34.86 23.84 30.80
CA TRP A 68 -34.68 22.65 31.62
C TRP A 68 -34.35 23.00 33.09
N ASP A 69 -33.50 23.98 33.33
CA ASP A 69 -33.22 24.51 34.67
C ASP A 69 -34.49 25.11 35.31
N ILE A 70 -35.34 25.80 34.53
CA ILE A 70 -36.66 26.28 35.01
C ILE A 70 -37.59 25.13 35.44
N ILE A 71 -37.49 23.96 34.79
CA ILE A 71 -38.22 22.75 35.20
C ILE A 71 -37.61 22.15 36.47
N ALA A 72 -36.27 22.12 36.58
CA ALA A 72 -35.55 21.57 37.73
C ALA A 72 -35.67 22.42 39.01
N ASP A 73 -35.67 23.74 38.91
CA ASP A 73 -35.81 24.67 40.05
C ASP A 73 -37.27 24.78 40.56
N SER A 74 -38.25 24.24 39.84
CA SER A 74 -39.67 24.26 40.23
C SER A 74 -40.01 23.22 41.32
N ASN A 75 -39.48 23.45 42.52
CA ASN A 75 -39.74 22.64 43.71
C ASN A 75 -41.13 22.93 44.33
N VAL A 76 -42.22 22.58 43.62
CA VAL A 76 -43.60 22.54 44.13
C VAL A 76 -44.36 21.36 43.51
N GLU A 77 -44.73 20.36 44.32
CA GLU A 77 -45.34 19.09 43.86
C GLU A 77 -46.80 19.20 43.33
N ASP A 78 -47.42 20.38 43.44
CA ASP A 78 -48.87 20.61 43.32
C ASP A 78 -49.37 21.36 42.06
N ASP A 79 -48.50 21.89 41.18
CA ASP A 79 -48.96 22.67 40.02
C ASP A 79 -49.38 21.77 38.82
N GLU A 80 -50.70 21.61 38.63
CA GLU A 80 -51.32 20.88 37.51
C GLU A 80 -50.97 21.51 36.13
N SER A 81 -50.63 22.80 36.13
CA SER A 81 -50.07 23.58 35.02
C SER A 81 -48.67 23.13 34.57
N LEU A 82 -47.82 22.67 35.50
CA LEU A 82 -46.49 22.12 35.17
C LEU A 82 -46.61 20.70 34.61
N LYS A 83 -47.49 19.87 35.17
CA LYS A 83 -47.80 18.54 34.60
C LYS A 83 -48.43 18.62 33.21
N THR A 84 -49.21 19.67 32.92
CA THR A 84 -49.71 19.94 31.56
C THR A 84 -48.66 20.52 30.62
N LEU A 85 -47.67 21.27 31.11
CA LEU A 85 -46.52 21.71 30.31
C LEU A 85 -45.55 20.55 29.99
N GLU A 86 -45.25 19.71 30.98
CA GLU A 86 -44.43 18.50 30.84
C GLU A 86 -45.09 17.51 29.87
N THR A 87 -46.38 17.22 30.05
CA THR A 87 -47.12 16.37 29.10
C THR A 87 -47.32 17.04 27.74
N ALA A 88 -47.38 18.38 27.63
CA ALA A 88 -47.37 19.06 26.35
C ALA A 88 -46.02 18.91 25.63
N PHE A 89 -44.89 19.04 26.34
CA PHE A 89 -43.54 18.89 25.78
C PHE A 89 -43.26 17.44 25.38
N VAL A 90 -43.58 16.48 26.25
CA VAL A 90 -43.54 15.05 25.94
C VAL A 90 -44.50 14.71 24.78
N SER A 91 -45.69 15.33 24.70
CA SER A 91 -46.59 15.16 23.55
C SER A 91 -46.08 15.84 22.28
N SER A 92 -45.19 16.83 22.37
CA SER A 92 -44.55 17.48 21.22
C SER A 92 -43.52 16.52 20.61
N GLU A 93 -42.62 15.96 21.42
CA GLU A 93 -41.66 14.95 20.96
C GLU A 93 -42.35 13.63 20.56
N LEU A 94 -43.41 13.22 21.26
CA LEU A 94 -44.23 12.09 20.86
C LEU A 94 -45.07 12.37 19.60
N ALA A 95 -45.47 13.61 19.31
CA ALA A 95 -46.18 13.96 18.08
C ALA A 95 -45.25 14.05 16.86
N GLU A 96 -44.00 14.45 17.03
CA GLU A 96 -43.00 14.35 15.95
C GLU A 96 -42.61 12.90 15.68
N SER A 97 -42.50 12.05 16.70
CA SER A 97 -42.25 10.61 16.50
C SER A 97 -43.49 9.80 16.06
N MET A 98 -44.72 10.20 16.43
CA MET A 98 -45.97 9.54 15.98
C MET A 98 -46.44 9.97 14.57
N LYS A 99 -45.93 11.05 13.99
CA LYS A 99 -46.30 11.47 12.61
C LYS A 99 -45.98 10.45 11.51
N ILE A 100 -45.24 9.40 11.82
CA ILE A 100 -44.97 8.27 10.91
C ILE A 100 -46.15 7.27 10.86
N VAL A 101 -47.07 7.26 11.85
CA VAL A 101 -48.06 6.16 12.00
C VAL A 101 -49.47 6.65 12.38
N LYS A 102 -50.24 7.18 11.40
CA LYS A 102 -51.55 6.64 10.97
C LYS A 102 -52.35 7.60 10.08
N GLY A 103 -53.03 7.01 9.09
CA GLY A 103 -54.14 7.64 8.37
C GLY A 103 -55.51 7.35 9.00
N ASP A 104 -56.52 7.95 8.37
CA ASP A 104 -57.98 7.74 8.47
C ASP A 104 -58.75 8.15 9.75
N LYS A 105 -59.71 9.05 9.51
CA LYS A 105 -60.94 9.30 10.30
C LYS A 105 -62.10 8.55 9.63
N PRO A 106 -63.07 7.99 10.38
CA PRO A 106 -64.39 8.66 10.62
C PRO A 106 -64.96 8.39 12.05
N ASN A 107 -66.06 8.99 12.58
CA ASN A 107 -66.90 10.16 12.20
C ASN A 107 -67.67 10.73 13.44
N THR A 108 -68.64 11.61 13.19
CA THR A 108 -69.74 12.13 14.04
C THR A 108 -70.71 11.06 14.60
N GLU A 109 -71.57 11.28 15.61
CA GLU A 109 -72.08 12.53 16.24
C GLU A 109 -72.56 12.29 17.71
N ASP A 110 -72.83 13.37 18.44
CA ASP A 110 -73.44 13.50 19.77
C ASP A 110 -72.73 12.98 21.06
N ALA A 111 -72.78 13.86 22.07
CA ALA A 111 -72.09 13.83 23.37
C ALA A 111 -70.54 13.96 23.32
N LEU A 112 -70.03 15.05 23.91
CA LEU A 112 -68.60 15.30 24.14
C LEU A 112 -67.98 14.21 25.03
N ARG A 113 -67.42 13.16 24.39
CA ARG A 113 -66.59 12.14 25.03
C ARG A 113 -65.12 12.48 24.85
N VAL A 114 -64.52 13.08 25.87
CA VAL A 114 -63.06 13.20 26.00
C VAL A 114 -62.62 12.25 27.13
N PHE A 115 -61.84 11.23 26.78
CA PHE A 115 -61.19 10.26 27.68
C PHE A 115 -62.05 9.55 28.76
N GLY A 116 -63.35 9.37 28.53
CA GLY A 116 -64.15 8.35 29.24
C GLY A 116 -64.44 8.62 30.73
N VAL A 117 -64.25 9.85 31.21
CA VAL A 117 -64.58 10.26 32.60
C VAL A 117 -65.85 11.11 32.62
N ASN A 118 -66.77 10.80 33.53
CA ASN A 118 -67.94 11.64 33.82
C ASN A 118 -67.51 12.82 34.69
N PHE A 119 -67.46 14.03 34.13
CA PHE A 119 -67.38 15.26 34.93
C PHE A 119 -68.76 15.55 35.54
N LYS A 120 -68.87 15.43 36.86
CA LYS A 120 -69.89 16.17 37.61
C LYS A 120 -69.37 17.61 37.76
N GLN A 121 -70.17 18.58 37.33
CA GLN A 121 -69.89 19.99 37.65
C GLN A 121 -70.03 20.20 39.16
N GLU A 122 -68.91 20.43 39.82
CA GLU A 122 -68.88 21.08 41.12
C GLU A 122 -68.56 22.56 40.88
N LYS A 123 -69.28 23.46 41.56
CA LYS A 123 -69.13 24.91 41.35
C LYS A 123 -67.89 25.41 42.08
N VAL A 124 -66.86 25.76 41.31
CA VAL A 124 -65.72 26.55 41.79
C VAL A 124 -66.06 28.04 41.63
N ASP A 125 -65.59 28.88 42.55
CA ASP A 125 -65.89 30.32 42.58
C ASP A 125 -65.50 31.03 41.27
N ASP A 126 -66.43 31.78 40.69
CA ASP A 126 -66.27 32.42 39.38
C ASP A 126 -65.10 33.43 39.36
N ASP A 127 -64.85 34.14 40.47
CA ASP A 127 -63.82 35.19 40.55
C ASP A 127 -62.37 34.65 40.52
N VAL A 128 -62.11 33.48 41.13
CA VAL A 128 -60.75 32.89 41.16
C VAL A 128 -60.39 32.28 39.81
N THR A 129 -61.37 31.69 39.11
CA THR A 129 -61.18 31.16 37.76
C THR A 129 -60.98 32.28 36.73
N LEU A 130 -61.67 33.42 36.88
CA LEU A 130 -61.43 34.60 36.05
C LEU A 130 -60.04 35.23 36.27
N TRP A 131 -59.58 35.35 37.51
CA TRP A 131 -58.26 35.91 37.81
C TRP A 131 -57.11 35.04 37.27
N THR A 132 -57.18 33.73 37.51
CA THR A 132 -56.18 32.78 36.99
C THR A 132 -56.15 32.75 35.46
N GLN A 133 -57.31 32.73 34.79
CA GLN A 133 -57.39 32.83 33.32
C GLN A 133 -56.84 34.16 32.79
N ALA A 134 -57.09 35.28 33.47
CA ALA A 134 -56.54 36.58 33.09
C ALA A 134 -55.01 36.61 33.25
N GLN A 135 -54.46 36.02 34.32
CA GLN A 135 -53.03 35.96 34.57
C GLN A 135 -52.29 35.06 33.56
N LEU A 136 -52.83 33.86 33.29
CA LEU A 136 -52.32 32.96 32.24
C LEU A 136 -52.31 33.63 30.86
N LYS A 137 -53.40 34.33 30.52
CA LYS A 137 -53.52 35.10 29.28
C LYS A 137 -52.49 36.22 29.18
N ASN A 138 -52.23 36.93 30.28
CA ASN A 138 -51.24 38.00 30.30
C ASN A 138 -49.81 37.44 30.14
N GLN A 139 -49.46 36.35 30.83
CA GLN A 139 -48.16 35.68 30.66
C GLN A 139 -47.98 35.09 29.24
N LEU A 140 -49.04 34.55 28.63
CA LEU A 140 -49.00 34.05 27.26
C LEU A 140 -48.79 35.19 26.24
N ILE A 141 -49.41 36.36 26.49
CA ILE A 141 -49.21 37.57 25.67
C ILE A 141 -47.77 38.10 25.86
N GLU A 142 -47.27 38.15 27.10
CA GLU A 142 -45.91 38.61 27.42
C GLU A 142 -44.84 37.72 26.75
N LYS A 143 -44.93 36.40 26.92
CA LYS A 143 -44.01 35.44 26.26
C LYS A 143 -44.17 35.46 24.74
N GLY A 144 -45.38 35.66 24.22
CA GLY A 144 -45.61 35.84 22.79
C GLY A 144 -45.00 37.12 22.22
N ILE A 145 -44.91 38.19 23.02
CA ILE A 145 -44.20 39.43 22.64
C ILE A 145 -42.68 39.21 22.63
N VAL A 146 -42.12 38.47 23.59
CA VAL A 146 -40.69 38.09 23.59
C VAL A 146 -40.33 37.32 22.32
N LEU A 147 -41.10 36.28 21.96
CA LEU A 147 -40.89 35.51 20.74
C LEU A 147 -41.04 36.36 19.46
N LEU A 148 -41.94 37.34 19.43
CA LEU A 148 -42.08 38.26 18.30
C LEU A 148 -40.87 39.21 18.16
N ASN A 149 -40.30 39.67 19.28
CA ASN A 149 -39.11 40.51 19.30
C ASN A 149 -37.87 39.74 18.82
N GLU A 150 -37.64 38.51 19.31
CA GLU A 150 -36.51 37.66 18.89
C GLU A 150 -36.59 37.27 17.40
N MET A 151 -37.80 37.15 16.87
CA MET A 151 -38.05 36.93 15.43
C MET A 151 -37.88 38.20 14.57
N GLY A 152 -37.47 39.32 15.17
CA GLY A 152 -37.07 40.55 14.48
C GLY A 152 -38.22 41.52 14.16
N HIS A 153 -39.38 41.37 14.79
CA HIS A 153 -40.49 42.32 14.61
C HIS A 153 -40.52 43.34 15.75
N ASP A 154 -40.24 44.61 15.45
CA ASP A 154 -40.34 45.70 16.43
C ASP A 154 -41.80 45.88 16.90
N VAL A 155 -42.02 45.76 18.22
CA VAL A 155 -43.34 45.86 18.87
C VAL A 155 -43.56 47.26 19.44
N GLN A 156 -43.19 48.30 18.69
CA GLN A 156 -43.51 49.69 19.03
C GLN A 156 -44.94 50.05 18.58
N GLY A 157 -45.92 49.76 19.44
CA GLY A 157 -47.30 50.24 19.29
C GLY A 157 -48.33 49.52 20.15
N ASN A 158 -48.95 50.25 21.09
CA ASN A 158 -49.94 49.74 22.07
C ASN A 158 -51.32 49.40 21.49
N ASN A 159 -51.39 48.77 20.31
CA ASN A 159 -52.63 48.29 19.72
C ASN A 159 -52.82 46.79 20.00
N GLN A 160 -53.58 46.46 21.05
CA GLN A 160 -53.86 45.07 21.46
C GLN A 160 -54.46 44.20 20.34
N GLU A 161 -55.14 44.78 19.36
CA GLU A 161 -55.67 44.06 18.20
C GLU A 161 -54.56 43.68 17.19
N LEU A 162 -53.57 44.55 16.96
CA LEU A 162 -52.40 44.22 16.14
C LEU A 162 -51.53 43.17 16.81
N LEU A 163 -51.41 43.21 18.15
CA LEU A 163 -50.75 42.17 18.93
C LEU A 163 -51.45 40.81 18.78
N LYS A 164 -52.78 40.76 18.94
CA LYS A 164 -53.57 39.52 18.74
C LYS A 164 -53.49 39.01 17.30
N ALA A 165 -53.54 39.89 16.30
CA ALA A 165 -53.41 39.52 14.90
C ALA A 165 -52.01 38.94 14.59
N LYS A 166 -50.93 39.55 15.12
CA LYS A 166 -49.56 39.03 15.02
C LYS A 166 -49.39 37.70 15.78
N LEU A 167 -49.99 37.55 16.97
CA LEU A 167 -50.00 36.28 17.72
C LEU A 167 -50.66 35.15 16.92
N ASN A 168 -51.80 35.44 16.27
CA ASN A 168 -52.51 34.46 15.43
C ASN A 168 -51.73 34.13 14.13
N GLN A 169 -50.83 35.01 13.68
CA GLN A 169 -49.93 34.77 12.56
C GLN A 169 -48.63 34.05 12.98
N LEU A 170 -48.27 34.05 14.27
CA LEU A 170 -47.06 33.43 14.80
C LEU A 170 -46.91 31.94 14.40
N PRO A 171 -47.94 31.07 14.44
CA PRO A 171 -47.80 29.68 14.01
C PRO A 171 -47.51 29.53 12.50
N SER A 172 -48.07 30.40 11.66
CA SER A 172 -47.78 30.41 10.22
C SER A 172 -46.36 30.91 9.94
N LEU A 173 -45.86 31.83 10.75
CA LEU A 173 -44.51 32.37 10.65
C LEU A 173 -43.46 31.36 11.17
N ILE A 174 -43.71 30.72 12.32
CA ILE A 174 -42.89 29.61 12.84
C ILE A 174 -42.82 28.47 11.82
N SER A 175 -43.95 28.01 11.27
CA SER A 175 -43.94 26.93 10.27
C SER A 175 -43.29 27.32 8.94
N SER A 176 -43.27 28.61 8.59
CA SER A 176 -42.47 29.12 7.45
C SER A 176 -40.97 29.09 7.73
N LYS A 177 -40.56 29.42 8.96
CA LYS A 177 -39.16 29.42 9.42
C LYS A 177 -38.63 28.01 9.62
N LEU A 178 -39.46 27.08 10.11
CA LEU A 178 -39.15 25.65 10.19
C LEU A 178 -38.84 25.09 8.79
N LYS A 179 -39.71 25.35 7.80
CA LYS A 179 -39.46 24.98 6.39
C LYS A 179 -38.21 25.63 5.82
N ALA A 180 -37.90 26.87 6.19
CA ALA A 180 -36.65 27.51 5.79
C ALA A 180 -35.43 26.81 6.42
N ALA A 181 -35.49 26.41 7.68
CA ALA A 181 -34.44 25.63 8.35
C ALA A 181 -34.26 24.23 7.75
N GLU A 182 -35.36 23.52 7.44
CA GLU A 182 -35.31 22.24 6.73
C GLU A 182 -34.67 22.36 5.34
N ASN A 183 -35.00 23.40 4.59
CA ASN A 183 -34.39 23.65 3.29
C ASN A 183 -32.90 24.01 3.42
N LEU A 184 -32.53 24.84 4.39
CA LEU A 184 -31.11 25.15 4.68
C LEU A 184 -30.33 23.90 5.06
N LYS A 185 -30.90 23.00 5.87
CA LYS A 185 -30.30 21.70 6.21
C LYS A 185 -30.06 20.85 4.96
N LYS A 186 -31.03 20.74 4.06
CA LYS A 186 -30.85 20.02 2.79
C LYS A 186 -29.74 20.62 1.93
N THR A 187 -29.70 21.94 1.78
CA THR A 187 -28.61 22.61 1.03
C THR A 187 -27.24 22.43 1.70
N MET A 188 -27.19 22.30 3.03
CA MET A 188 -25.95 21.99 3.76
C MET A 188 -25.49 20.54 3.49
N GLU A 189 -26.41 19.57 3.48
CA GLU A 189 -26.13 18.17 3.15
C GLU A 189 -25.67 18.02 1.68
N GLU A 190 -26.33 18.71 0.74
CA GLU A 190 -25.94 18.78 -0.68
C GLU A 190 -24.55 19.40 -0.86
N ASN A 191 -24.24 20.49 -0.15
CA ASN A 191 -22.93 21.15 -0.19
C ASN A 191 -21.81 20.28 0.42
N ASP A 192 -22.07 19.56 1.52
CA ASP A 192 -21.10 18.64 2.12
C ASP A 192 -20.83 17.43 1.21
N GLN A 193 -21.85 16.91 0.52
CA GLN A 193 -21.64 15.89 -0.52
C GLN A 193 -20.80 16.44 -1.69
N ALA A 194 -21.15 17.61 -2.22
CA ALA A 194 -20.40 18.24 -3.31
C ALA A 194 -18.93 18.49 -2.92
N LEU A 195 -18.68 18.93 -1.69
CA LEU A 195 -17.34 19.13 -1.15
C LEU A 195 -16.55 17.82 -1.07
N LYS A 196 -17.17 16.73 -0.59
CA LYS A 196 -16.57 15.38 -0.59
C LYS A 196 -16.24 14.89 -1.99
N GLU A 197 -17.14 15.09 -2.95
CA GLU A 197 -16.92 14.75 -4.36
C GLU A 197 -15.80 15.56 -5.01
N GLN A 198 -15.60 16.81 -4.62
CA GLN A 198 -14.45 17.59 -5.09
C GLN A 198 -13.15 17.09 -4.44
N TYR A 199 -13.14 16.84 -3.12
CA TYR A 199 -11.96 16.27 -2.45
C TYR A 199 -11.53 14.93 -3.05
N THR A 200 -12.46 14.01 -3.32
CA THR A 200 -12.11 12.74 -3.97
C THR A 200 -11.48 12.97 -5.34
N LYS A 201 -12.10 13.79 -6.21
CA LYS A 201 -11.54 14.17 -7.54
C LYS A 201 -10.12 14.77 -7.43
N TYR A 202 -9.89 15.70 -6.50
CA TYR A 202 -8.56 16.27 -6.29
C TYR A 202 -7.55 15.22 -5.83
N THR A 203 -7.92 14.33 -4.89
CA THR A 203 -7.00 13.27 -4.43
C THR A 203 -6.71 12.22 -5.50
N THR A 204 -7.68 11.85 -6.34
CA THR A 204 -7.46 10.89 -7.43
C THR A 204 -6.55 11.47 -8.51
N THR A 205 -6.81 12.71 -8.97
CA THR A 205 -5.94 13.36 -9.96
C THR A 205 -4.53 13.63 -9.42
N LEU A 206 -4.39 13.95 -8.13
CA LEU A 206 -3.08 14.06 -7.50
C LEU A 206 -2.34 12.71 -7.50
N LEU A 207 -3.01 11.63 -7.13
CA LEU A 207 -2.43 10.27 -7.11
C LEU A 207 -2.06 9.79 -8.52
N GLU A 208 -2.91 10.02 -9.52
CA GLU A 208 -2.61 9.77 -10.93
C GLU A 208 -1.37 10.55 -11.39
N SER A 209 -1.27 11.85 -11.05
CA SER A 209 -0.11 12.66 -11.40
C SER A 209 1.18 12.18 -10.73
N LEU A 210 1.09 11.70 -9.48
CA LEU A 210 2.20 11.11 -8.75
C LEU A 210 2.65 9.80 -9.41
N GLN A 211 1.71 8.93 -9.76
CA GLN A 211 2.01 7.66 -10.43
C GLN A 211 2.60 7.87 -11.84
N ILE A 212 2.17 8.90 -12.57
CA ILE A 212 2.81 9.30 -13.84
C ILE A 212 4.25 9.77 -13.59
N MET A 213 4.49 10.61 -12.57
CA MET A 213 5.85 11.04 -12.21
C MET A 213 6.74 9.87 -11.77
N GLU A 214 6.21 8.92 -10.99
CA GLU A 214 6.92 7.71 -10.59
C GLU A 214 7.30 6.85 -11.80
N ASN A 215 6.35 6.57 -12.69
CA ASN A 215 6.59 5.79 -13.92
C ASN A 215 7.65 6.46 -14.83
N LEU A 216 7.60 7.79 -14.96
CA LEU A 216 8.60 8.55 -15.72
C LEU A 216 9.99 8.49 -15.06
N LEU A 217 10.06 8.61 -13.73
CA LEU A 217 11.31 8.53 -12.97
C LEU A 217 11.90 7.12 -13.06
N GLN A 218 11.10 6.07 -12.86
CA GLN A 218 11.51 4.68 -13.03
C GLN A 218 12.03 4.42 -14.44
N LYS A 219 11.30 4.85 -15.48
CA LYS A 219 11.73 4.70 -16.88
C LYS A 219 13.08 5.39 -17.13
N HIS A 220 13.23 6.63 -16.69
CA HIS A 220 14.47 7.40 -16.87
C HIS A 220 15.65 6.83 -16.08
N MET A 221 15.42 6.26 -14.89
CA MET A 221 16.45 5.53 -14.14
C MET A 221 16.89 4.26 -14.89
N ILE A 222 15.96 3.49 -15.43
CA ILE A 222 16.26 2.29 -16.23
C ILE A 222 17.03 2.68 -17.51
N GLU A 223 16.65 3.78 -18.16
CA GLU A 223 17.30 4.31 -19.36
C GLU A 223 18.76 4.71 -19.09
N ILE A 224 19.02 5.52 -18.04
CA ILE A 224 20.38 5.86 -17.59
C ILE A 224 21.19 4.60 -17.22
N GLN A 225 20.59 3.68 -16.47
CA GLN A 225 21.28 2.45 -16.07
C GLN A 225 21.64 1.59 -17.30
N ASN A 226 20.77 1.55 -18.31
CA ASN A 226 21.05 0.87 -19.57
C ASN A 226 22.18 1.54 -20.37
N GLU A 227 22.18 2.87 -20.49
CA GLU A 227 23.28 3.62 -21.12
C GLU A 227 24.63 3.39 -20.42
N GLN A 228 24.63 3.36 -19.09
CA GLN A 228 25.81 3.04 -18.28
C GLN A 228 26.29 1.59 -18.51
N ASN A 229 25.37 0.62 -18.52
CA ASN A 229 25.69 -0.78 -18.78
C ASN A 229 26.27 -0.99 -20.18
N VAL A 230 25.71 -0.34 -21.21
CA VAL A 230 26.24 -0.40 -22.59
C VAL A 230 27.65 0.18 -22.64
N SER A 231 27.84 1.39 -22.10
CA SER A 231 29.16 2.05 -22.04
C SER A 231 30.21 1.22 -21.29
N GLN A 232 29.79 0.55 -20.21
CA GLN A 232 30.66 -0.36 -19.44
C GLN A 232 30.98 -1.64 -20.23
N SER A 233 30.00 -2.21 -20.94
CA SER A 233 30.20 -3.38 -21.79
C SER A 233 31.19 -3.10 -22.92
N GLU A 234 31.04 -1.98 -23.63
CA GLU A 234 31.96 -1.54 -24.68
C GLU A 234 33.39 -1.35 -24.13
N SER A 235 33.53 -0.74 -22.95
CA SER A 235 34.84 -0.58 -22.30
C SER A 235 35.47 -1.93 -21.91
N LEU A 236 34.67 -2.89 -21.45
CA LEU A 236 35.13 -4.23 -21.11
C LEU A 236 35.50 -5.05 -22.35
N GLU A 237 34.80 -4.89 -23.47
CA GLU A 237 35.12 -5.53 -24.74
C GLU A 237 36.49 -5.05 -25.25
N VAL A 238 36.73 -3.72 -25.27
CA VAL A 238 38.03 -3.14 -25.64
C VAL A 238 39.15 -3.59 -24.70
N GLN A 239 38.88 -3.75 -23.40
CA GLN A 239 39.85 -4.31 -22.44
C GLN A 239 40.14 -5.79 -22.71
N CYS A 240 39.13 -6.60 -23.05
CA CYS A 240 39.29 -8.00 -23.41
C CYS A 240 40.14 -8.16 -24.68
N ASP A 241 39.88 -7.34 -25.71
CA ASP A 241 40.67 -7.34 -26.95
C ASP A 241 42.13 -6.94 -26.70
N ALA A 242 42.37 -5.90 -25.90
CA ALA A 242 43.71 -5.48 -25.50
C ALA A 242 44.47 -6.60 -24.75
N LEU A 243 43.79 -7.31 -23.84
CA LEU A 243 44.35 -8.45 -23.13
C LEU A 243 44.62 -9.65 -24.06
N TYR A 244 43.70 -9.96 -24.98
CA TYR A 244 43.88 -11.01 -25.98
C TYR A 244 45.11 -10.73 -26.87
N LEU A 245 45.24 -9.50 -27.37
CA LEU A 245 46.40 -9.06 -28.14
C LEU A 245 47.69 -9.12 -27.31
N LYS A 246 47.64 -8.77 -26.02
CA LYS A 246 48.81 -8.86 -25.13
C LYS A 246 49.24 -10.31 -24.89
N ILE A 247 48.29 -11.24 -24.66
CA ILE A 247 48.57 -12.68 -24.53
C ILE A 247 49.17 -13.22 -25.84
N LYS A 248 48.60 -12.85 -26.99
CA LYS A 248 49.12 -13.27 -28.31
C LYS A 248 50.54 -12.74 -28.57
N SER A 249 50.83 -11.51 -28.17
CA SER A 249 52.17 -10.94 -28.22
C SER A 249 53.16 -11.73 -27.36
N LEU A 250 52.82 -12.00 -26.09
CA LEU A 250 53.66 -12.77 -25.17
C LEU A 250 53.89 -14.20 -25.67
N HIS A 251 52.88 -14.84 -26.27
CA HIS A 251 53.01 -16.17 -26.87
C HIS A 251 54.02 -16.17 -28.03
N LEU A 252 53.96 -15.16 -28.92
CA LEU A 252 54.92 -15.02 -30.02
C LEU A 252 56.33 -14.70 -29.51
N GLU A 253 56.45 -13.87 -28.47
CA GLU A 253 57.71 -13.53 -27.79
C GLU A 253 58.38 -14.80 -27.24
N ILE A 254 57.66 -15.62 -26.46
CA ILE A 254 58.13 -16.92 -25.95
C ILE A 254 58.52 -17.87 -27.08
N LEU A 255 57.76 -17.93 -28.18
CA LEU A 255 58.13 -18.74 -29.34
C LEU A 255 59.42 -18.27 -30.00
N CYS A 256 59.62 -16.95 -30.15
CA CYS A 256 60.84 -16.36 -30.71
C CYS A 256 62.07 -16.58 -29.82
N GLU A 257 61.91 -16.50 -28.49
CA GLU A 257 62.97 -16.80 -27.51
C GLU A 257 63.33 -18.29 -27.48
N THR A 258 62.32 -19.18 -27.54
CA THR A 258 62.54 -20.63 -27.44
C THR A 258 63.09 -21.21 -28.75
N TYR A 259 62.55 -20.78 -29.89
CA TYR A 259 62.87 -21.31 -31.23
C TYR A 259 63.73 -20.33 -32.03
N THR A 260 64.93 -20.04 -31.50
CA THR A 260 65.93 -19.26 -32.21
C THR A 260 66.49 -20.02 -33.42
N LYS A 261 67.20 -19.29 -34.30
CA LYS A 261 67.89 -19.86 -35.47
C LYS A 261 68.93 -20.94 -35.11
N GLU A 262 69.37 -20.98 -33.85
CA GLU A 262 70.36 -21.93 -33.33
C GLU A 262 69.72 -23.11 -32.59
N THR A 263 68.67 -22.88 -31.79
CA THR A 263 68.01 -23.97 -31.05
C THR A 263 67.23 -24.90 -31.97
N VAL A 264 66.58 -24.39 -33.03
CA VAL A 264 65.82 -25.21 -33.99
C VAL A 264 66.67 -26.29 -34.69
N PRO A 265 67.83 -25.99 -35.32
CA PRO A 265 68.68 -27.02 -35.92
C PRO A 265 69.30 -27.96 -34.88
N ALA A 266 69.63 -27.47 -33.67
CA ALA A 266 70.13 -28.31 -32.59
C ALA A 266 69.08 -29.34 -32.13
N LEU A 267 67.84 -28.90 -31.87
CA LEU A 267 66.71 -29.78 -31.54
C LEU A 267 66.41 -30.80 -32.65
N LYS A 268 66.46 -30.39 -33.92
CA LYS A 268 66.33 -31.32 -35.06
C LYS A 268 67.45 -32.37 -35.10
N LYS A 269 68.68 -32.01 -34.72
CA LYS A 269 69.79 -32.98 -34.64
C LYS A 269 69.56 -33.97 -33.49
N ILE A 270 69.16 -33.48 -32.32
CA ILE A 270 68.82 -34.31 -31.16
C ILE A 270 67.67 -35.27 -31.48
N SER A 271 66.60 -34.80 -32.14
CA SER A 271 65.48 -35.66 -32.58
C SER A 271 65.97 -36.81 -33.47
N LYS A 272 66.78 -36.51 -34.49
CA LYS A 272 67.34 -37.53 -35.39
C LYS A 272 68.27 -38.52 -34.68
N GLU A 273 69.11 -38.05 -33.77
CA GLU A 273 69.98 -38.94 -32.98
C GLU A 273 69.17 -39.83 -32.02
N LEU A 274 68.05 -39.33 -31.50
CA LEU A 274 67.15 -40.08 -30.64
C LEU A 274 66.31 -41.09 -31.42
N GLU A 275 65.77 -40.71 -32.58
CA GLU A 275 65.06 -41.58 -33.52
C GLU A 275 65.97 -42.74 -33.99
N ALA A 276 67.19 -42.44 -34.44
CA ALA A 276 68.15 -43.45 -34.87
C ALA A 276 68.53 -44.42 -33.74
N LYS A 277 68.70 -43.92 -32.50
CA LYS A 277 68.91 -44.79 -31.33
C LYS A 277 67.67 -45.62 -30.99
N SER A 278 66.48 -45.05 -31.10
CA SER A 278 65.22 -45.77 -30.88
C SER A 278 65.08 -46.93 -31.87
N GLU A 279 65.26 -46.67 -33.18
CA GLU A 279 65.25 -47.72 -34.21
C GLU A 279 66.34 -48.77 -33.98
N GLN A 280 67.56 -48.37 -33.59
CA GLN A 280 68.61 -49.31 -33.24
C GLN A 280 68.19 -50.21 -32.07
N THR A 281 67.69 -49.64 -30.97
CA THR A 281 67.25 -50.43 -29.80
C THR A 281 66.05 -51.33 -30.11
N GLU A 282 65.10 -50.89 -30.95
CA GLU A 282 63.98 -51.74 -31.38
C GLU A 282 64.47 -52.92 -32.23
N ASN A 283 65.45 -52.68 -33.12
CA ASN A 283 66.08 -53.73 -33.92
C ASN A 283 66.91 -54.71 -33.06
N GLU A 284 67.62 -54.22 -32.04
CA GLU A 284 68.33 -55.05 -31.06
C GLU A 284 67.36 -55.89 -30.21
N ILE A 285 66.22 -55.34 -29.80
CA ILE A 285 65.13 -56.07 -29.12
C ILE A 285 64.54 -57.12 -30.05
N ARG A 286 64.24 -56.78 -31.31
CA ARG A 286 63.71 -57.71 -32.33
C ARG A 286 64.69 -58.87 -32.59
N ALA A 287 65.98 -58.58 -32.73
CA ALA A 287 67.04 -59.59 -32.88
C ALA A 287 67.18 -60.47 -31.64
N SER A 288 67.12 -59.88 -30.44
CA SER A 288 67.20 -60.61 -29.17
C SER A 288 65.98 -61.53 -28.97
N ARG A 289 64.77 -61.07 -29.29
CA ARG A 289 63.54 -61.88 -29.28
C ARG A 289 63.62 -63.05 -30.26
N LEU A 290 64.11 -62.82 -31.49
CA LEU A 290 64.32 -63.88 -32.47
C LEU A 290 65.34 -64.92 -31.97
N ARG A 291 66.41 -64.47 -31.32
CA ARG A 291 67.43 -65.36 -30.72
C ARG A 291 66.87 -66.15 -29.54
N LEU A 292 66.06 -65.53 -28.68
CA LEU A 292 65.39 -66.20 -27.56
C LEU A 292 64.44 -67.31 -28.06
N ASN A 293 63.58 -67.00 -29.03
CA ASN A 293 62.65 -67.95 -29.64
C ASN A 293 63.39 -69.19 -30.21
N ARG A 294 64.54 -69.00 -30.88
CA ARG A 294 65.41 -70.10 -31.34
C ARG A 294 65.98 -70.95 -30.21
N TYR A 295 66.27 -70.37 -29.04
CA TYR A 295 66.70 -71.15 -27.88
C TYR A 295 65.53 -71.87 -27.20
N GLU A 296 64.34 -71.26 -27.15
CA GLU A 296 63.12 -71.88 -26.63
C GLU A 296 62.71 -73.11 -27.45
N SER A 297 62.77 -73.03 -28.79
CA SER A 297 62.47 -74.18 -29.67
C SER A 297 63.43 -75.36 -29.43
N VAL A 298 64.75 -75.10 -29.36
CA VAL A 298 65.76 -76.13 -29.07
C VAL A 298 65.65 -76.66 -27.62
N GLY A 299 65.21 -75.82 -26.69
CA GLY A 299 64.97 -76.22 -25.30
C GLY A 299 63.89 -77.28 -25.14
N HIS A 300 62.89 -77.31 -26.02
CA HIS A 300 61.87 -78.37 -26.01
C HIS A 300 62.47 -79.73 -26.42
N ASP A 301 63.21 -79.77 -27.52
CA ASP A 301 63.88 -80.98 -28.02
C ASP A 301 64.91 -81.52 -27.01
N PHE A 302 65.68 -80.62 -26.38
CA PHE A 302 66.65 -80.99 -25.35
C PHE A 302 65.96 -81.60 -24.11
N ASN A 303 64.84 -81.03 -23.65
CA ASN A 303 64.06 -81.60 -22.55
C ASN A 303 63.51 -83.00 -22.88
N CYS A 304 63.15 -83.26 -24.14
CA CYS A 304 62.75 -84.59 -24.59
C CYS A 304 63.90 -85.60 -24.44
N ILE A 305 65.10 -85.25 -24.95
CA ILE A 305 66.30 -86.09 -24.86
C ILE A 305 66.71 -86.34 -23.39
N VAL A 306 66.63 -85.32 -22.53
CA VAL A 306 66.93 -85.45 -21.09
C VAL A 306 65.95 -86.41 -20.40
N ASN A 307 64.66 -86.37 -20.77
CA ASN A 307 63.65 -87.30 -20.25
C ASN A 307 63.89 -88.74 -20.72
N GLU A 308 64.22 -88.95 -21.99
CA GLU A 308 64.58 -90.29 -22.50
C GLU A 308 65.85 -90.84 -21.84
N TYR A 309 66.90 -90.03 -21.70
CA TYR A 309 68.11 -90.40 -20.98
C TYR A 309 67.82 -90.74 -19.50
N GLY A 310 66.93 -89.97 -18.84
CA GLY A 310 66.46 -90.25 -17.49
C GLY A 310 65.77 -91.62 -17.39
N LYS A 311 64.81 -91.91 -18.27
CA LYS A 311 64.14 -93.23 -18.35
C LYS A 311 65.12 -94.36 -18.60
N LEU A 312 66.08 -94.18 -19.52
CA LEU A 312 67.10 -95.17 -19.82
C LEU A 312 68.03 -95.42 -18.62
N ARG A 313 68.43 -94.37 -17.90
CA ARG A 313 69.23 -94.47 -16.68
C ARG A 313 68.49 -95.21 -15.57
N GLU A 314 67.21 -94.93 -15.36
CA GLU A 314 66.38 -95.66 -14.38
C GLU A 314 66.23 -97.14 -14.79
N THR A 315 66.02 -97.42 -16.08
CA THR A 315 65.95 -98.78 -16.62
C THR A 315 67.27 -99.54 -16.45
N ILE A 316 68.42 -98.90 -16.68
CA ILE A 316 69.75 -99.49 -16.45
C ILE A 316 69.96 -99.78 -14.96
N LYS A 317 69.55 -98.87 -14.07
CA LYS A 317 69.63 -99.04 -12.61
C LYS A 317 68.74 -100.21 -12.14
N GLN A 318 67.51 -100.31 -12.65
CA GLN A 318 66.62 -101.44 -12.41
C GLN A 318 67.22 -102.76 -12.90
N LYS A 319 67.76 -102.80 -14.14
CA LYS A 319 68.41 -103.99 -14.69
C LYS A 319 69.64 -104.42 -13.89
N LYS A 320 70.49 -103.48 -13.46
CA LYS A 320 71.62 -103.76 -12.56
C LYS A 320 71.16 -104.35 -11.23
N TRP A 321 70.17 -103.73 -10.58
CA TRP A 321 69.57 -104.25 -9.35
C TRP A 321 68.95 -105.65 -9.51
N THR A 322 68.32 -105.94 -10.65
CA THR A 322 67.83 -107.32 -10.93
C THR A 322 68.96 -108.31 -11.15
N LEU A 323 70.08 -107.91 -11.75
CA LEU A 323 71.26 -108.77 -11.92
C LEU A 323 71.95 -109.05 -10.58
N GLU A 324 72.12 -108.03 -9.74
CA GLU A 324 72.62 -108.17 -8.36
C GLU A 324 71.73 -109.13 -7.54
N LYS A 325 70.40 -108.99 -7.66
CA LYS A 325 69.46 -109.95 -7.06
C LYS A 325 69.58 -111.36 -7.63
N LEU A 326 69.66 -111.53 -8.94
CA LEU A 326 69.79 -112.86 -9.55
C LEU A 326 71.12 -113.54 -9.15
N GLN A 327 72.21 -112.79 -9.05
CA GLN A 327 73.47 -113.29 -8.48
C GLN A 327 73.30 -113.73 -7.02
N SER A 328 72.54 -113.00 -6.20
CA SER A 328 72.23 -113.42 -4.82
C SER A 328 71.33 -114.66 -4.72
N TYR A 329 70.56 -114.99 -5.76
CA TYR A 329 69.71 -116.19 -5.81
C TYR A 329 70.40 -117.42 -6.43
N SER A 330 71.47 -117.27 -7.21
CA SER A 330 72.20 -118.42 -7.80
C SER A 330 73.31 -118.99 -6.89
N VAL A 331 73.33 -118.58 -5.62
CA VAL A 331 74.33 -118.97 -4.60
C VAL A 331 73.66 -119.66 -3.39
N ASN A 332 72.39 -120.09 -3.55
CA ASN A 332 71.66 -121.01 -2.67
C ASN A 332 71.22 -122.24 -3.48
#